data_AF-A0A846UAX1-F1
#
_entry.id   AF-A0A846UAX1-F1
#
_cell.length_a   1.000
_cell.length_b   1.000
_cell.length_c   1.000
_cell.angle_alpha   90.00
_cell.angle_beta   90.00
_cell.angle_gamma   90.00
#
_symmetry.space_group_name_H-M   'P 1'
#
loop_
_entity.id
_entity.type
_entity.pdbx_description
1 polymer ?
#
loop_
_entity_poly.entity_id
_entity_poly.type
_entity_poly.pdbx_seq_one_letter_code
_entity_poly.pdbx_strand_id
1 'polypeptide(L)' 'MQSTDSTEIVGNPFVLMMNPAEVFQAMERSERLERLQRRICRPLDKPLIPRVESDINAYDHLIDAEPESDTDSAD' A
#
# COMPACT_ATOMS: atom_id res chain seq x y z
N MET A 1 -10.03 -31.51 5.33
CA MET A 1 -8.77 -30.79 5.10
C MET A 1 -8.89 -30.12 3.74
N GLN A 2 -8.94 -28.79 3.71
CA GLN A 2 -9.02 -28.02 2.46
C GLN A 2 -7.61 -27.97 1.88
N SER A 3 -7.36 -28.76 0.84
CA SER A 3 -6.15 -28.65 0.04
C SER A 3 -6.32 -27.43 -0.86
N THR A 4 -5.82 -26.27 -0.45
CA THR A 4 -5.81 -25.07 -1.30
C THR A 4 -4.83 -25.30 -2.44
N ASP A 5 -5.35 -25.37 -3.66
CA ASP A 5 -4.53 -25.57 -4.85
C ASP A 5 -3.75 -24.28 -5.15
N SER A 6 -2.52 -24.40 -5.66
CA SER A 6 -1.63 -23.24 -5.85
C SER A 6 -2.22 -22.20 -6.81
N THR A 7 -3.10 -22.63 -7.71
CA THR A 7 -3.81 -21.75 -8.66
C THR A 7 -4.88 -20.88 -7.98
N GLU A 8 -5.54 -21.37 -6.91
CA GLU A 8 -6.52 -20.56 -6.16
C GLU A 8 -5.84 -19.44 -5.36
N ILE A 9 -4.64 -19.69 -4.85
CA ILE A 9 -3.82 -18.69 -4.15
C ILE A 9 -3.45 -17.53 -5.09
N VAL A 10 -3.26 -17.80 -6.38
CA VAL A 10 -2.97 -16.77 -7.39
C VAL A 10 -4.22 -15.98 -7.78
N GLY A 11 -5.39 -16.61 -7.79
CA GLY A 11 -6.66 -15.99 -8.17
C GLY A 11 -7.33 -15.17 -7.06
N ASN A 12 -7.01 -15.45 -5.80
CA ASN A 12 -7.58 -14.73 -4.67
C ASN A 12 -6.50 -14.43 -3.59
N PRO A 13 -6.10 -13.15 -3.43
CA PRO A 13 -4.98 -12.77 -2.57
C PRO A 13 -5.27 -12.96 -1.07
N PHE A 14 -6.53 -13.19 -0.68
CA PHE A 14 -6.94 -13.30 0.71
C PHE A 14 -7.20 -14.74 1.16
N VAL A 15 -7.04 -15.74 0.29
CA VAL A 15 -7.28 -17.17 0.63
C VAL A 15 -6.45 -17.60 1.84
N LEU A 16 -5.20 -17.14 1.93
CA LEU A 16 -4.31 -17.45 3.05
C LEU A 16 -4.78 -16.88 4.39
N MET A 17 -5.65 -15.86 4.38
CA MET A 17 -6.21 -15.26 5.60
C MET A 17 -7.38 -16.05 6.18
N MET A 18 -7.96 -17.00 5.43
CA MET A 18 -9.09 -17.82 5.89
C MET A 18 -8.68 -18.80 6.99
N ASN A 19 -7.42 -19.23 7.00
CA ASN A 19 -6.86 -20.08 8.04
C ASN A 19 -5.42 -19.64 8.39
N PRO A 20 -5.27 -18.62 9.26
CA PRO A 20 -3.95 -18.07 9.56
C PRO A 20 -3.06 -19.06 10.34
N ALA A 21 -3.65 -19.96 11.14
CA ALA A 21 -2.90 -20.93 11.93
C ALA A 21 -2.09 -21.90 11.06
N GLU A 22 -2.66 -22.36 9.93
CA GLU A 22 -1.95 -23.22 8.97
C GLU A 22 -0.80 -22.49 8.28
N VAL A 23 -0.97 -21.19 7.99
CA VAL A 23 0.10 -20.36 7.40
C VAL A 23 1.28 -20.25 8.36
N PHE A 24 1.05 -19.98 9.64
CA PHE A 24 2.13 -19.92 10.63
C PHE A 24 2.88 -21.25 10.76
N GLN A 25 2.15 -22.37 10.81
CA GLN A 25 2.78 -23.69 10.89
C GLN A 25 3.62 -24.01 9.62
N ALA A 26 3.14 -23.60 8.45
CA ALA A 26 3.89 -23.74 7.20
C ALA A 26 5.13 -22.85 7.17
N MET A 27 5.04 -21.62 7.72
CA MET A 27 6.18 -20.71 7.84
C MET A 27 7.27 -21.27 8.77
N GLU A 28 6.90 -21.82 9.93
CA GLU A 28 7.84 -22.41 10.90
C GLU A 28 8.64 -23.58 10.32
N ARG A 29 8.04 -24.36 9.41
CA ARG A 29 8.71 -25.51 8.76
C ARG A 29 9.56 -25.10 7.54
N SER A 30 9.55 -23.83 7.13
CA SER A 30 10.17 -23.39 5.88
C SER A 30 11.60 -22.90 6.10
N GLU A 31 12.57 -23.77 5.85
CA GLU A 31 14.00 -23.39 5.94
C GLU A 31 14.38 -22.25 4.98
N ARG A 32 13.67 -22.12 3.85
CA ARG A 32 13.90 -21.03 2.89
C ARG A 32 13.49 -19.68 3.46
N LEU A 33 12.39 -19.63 4.21
CA LEU A 33 11.95 -18.41 4.89
C LEU A 33 12.83 -18.12 6.12
N GLU A 34 13.28 -19.15 6.82
CA GLU A 34 14.23 -19.02 7.95
C GLU A 34 15.55 -18.36 7.52
N ARG A 35 16.10 -18.78 6.38
CA ARG A 35 17.34 -18.23 5.82
C ARG A 35 17.14 -16.88 5.09
N LEU A 36 15.91 -16.38 5.02
CA LEU A 36 15.62 -15.14 4.31
C LEU A 36 16.21 -13.96 5.08
N GLN A 37 17.30 -13.40 4.57
CA GLN A 37 17.91 -12.21 5.15
C GLN A 37 16.93 -11.04 5.10
N ARG A 38 16.65 -10.45 6.27
CA ARG A 38 15.88 -9.20 6.37
C ARG A 38 16.63 -8.09 5.64
N ARG A 39 16.25 -7.84 4.40
CA ARG A 39 16.62 -6.61 3.70
C ARG A 39 15.62 -5.56 4.14
N ILE A 40 16.11 -4.46 4.70
CA ILE A 40 15.27 -3.28 4.91
C ILE A 40 14.98 -2.73 3.51
N CYS A 41 13.83 -3.13 2.96
CA CYS A 41 13.33 -2.54 1.74
C CYS A 41 12.95 -1.11 2.08
N ARG A 42 13.68 -0.18 1.46
CA ARG A 42 13.51 1.27 1.54
C ARG A 42 12.94 1.81 0.22
N PRO A 43 11.81 1.25 -0.29
CA PRO A 43 11.34 1.54 -1.64
C PRO A 43 10.93 3.01 -1.81
N LEU A 44 10.66 3.70 -0.70
CA LEU A 44 10.23 5.11 -0.69
C LEU A 44 11.30 6.06 -0.14
N ASP A 45 12.43 5.56 0.41
CA ASP A 45 13.49 6.44 0.92
C ASP A 45 14.20 7.22 -0.20
N LYS A 46 14.09 6.75 -1.45
CA LYS A 46 14.44 7.54 -2.63
C LYS A 46 13.15 7.81 -3.38
N PRO A 47 12.54 8.99 -3.26
CA PRO A 47 11.46 9.37 -4.15
C PRO A 47 12.00 9.39 -5.59
N LEU A 48 11.80 8.28 -6.30
CA LEU A 48 12.18 8.11 -7.70
C LEU A 48 11.18 8.80 -8.64
N ILE A 49 10.11 9.38 -8.10
CA ILE A 49 9.10 10.10 -8.86
C ILE A 49 9.60 11.54 -8.97
N PRO A 50 10.02 12.00 -10.16
CA PRO A 50 10.24 13.42 -10.37
C PRO A 50 8.92 14.12 -10.06
N ARG A 51 8.96 15.18 -9.24
CA ARG A 51 7.82 16.09 -9.11
C ARG A 51 7.64 16.76 -10.47
N VAL A 52 6.80 16.16 -11.30
CA VAL A 52 6.25 16.81 -12.49
C VAL A 52 5.08 17.63 -11.98
N GLU A 53 5.14 18.94 -12.17
CA GLU A 53 3.96 19.78 -11.99
C GLU A 53 2.89 19.27 -12.95
N SER A 54 1.84 18.66 -12.40
CA SER A 54 0.64 18.27 -13.14
C SER A 54 -0.34 19.44 -13.11
N ASP A 55 -1.24 19.49 -14.09
CA ASP A 55 -2.32 20.48 -14.11
C ASP A 55 -3.14 20.45 -12.79
N ILE A 56 -3.24 19.28 -12.15
CA ILE A 56 -3.89 19.09 -10.83
C ILE A 56 -3.20 19.93 -9.74
N ASN A 57 -1.86 19.91 -9.67
CA ASN A 57 -1.12 20.68 -8.67
C ASN A 57 -1.26 22.20 -8.90
N ALA A 58 -1.43 22.62 -10.17
CA ALA A 58 -1.66 24.03 -10.49
C ALA A 58 -3.02 24.51 -9.98
N TYR A 59 -4.06 23.66 -10.01
CA TYR A 59 -5.37 23.99 -9.44
C TYR A 59 -5.32 24.15 -7.92
N ASP A 60 -4.67 23.23 -7.21
CA ASP A 60 -4.52 23.33 -5.76
C ASP A 60 -3.85 24.65 -5.36
N HIS A 61 -2.79 25.04 -6.08
CA HIS A 61 -2.11 26.32 -5.85
C HIS A 61 -2.96 27.55 -6.14
N LEU A 62 -3.88 27.48 -7.12
CA LEU A 62 -4.80 28.59 -7.41
C LEU A 62 -5.83 28.76 -6.28
N ILE A 63 -6.33 27.65 -5.72
CA ILE A 63 -7.27 27.68 -4.60
C ILE A 63 -6.59 28.22 -3.35
N ASP A 64 -5.37 27.76 -3.02
CA ASP A 64 -4.61 28.25 -1.87
C ASP A 64 -4.21 29.73 -2.00
N ALA A 65 -4.05 30.23 -3.22
CA ALA A 65 -3.71 31.61 -3.50
C ALA A 65 -4.93 32.55 -3.57
N GLU A 66 -6.14 31.99 -3.64
CA GLU A 66 -7.36 32.78 -3.62
C GLU A 66 -7.59 33.30 -2.19
N PRO A 67 -7.60 34.63 -1.97
CA PRO A 67 -7.86 35.17 -0.64
C PRO A 67 -9.29 34.78 -0.25
N GLU A 68 -9.44 34.17 0.93
CA GLU A 68 -10.75 33.91 1.54
C GLU A 68 -11.54 35.22 1.58
N SER A 69 -12.48 35.39 0.64
CA SER A 69 -13.38 36.52 0.69
C SER A 69 -14.40 36.23 1.78
N ASP A 70 -14.35 36.99 2.87
CA ASP A 70 -15.33 36.97 3.96
C ASP A 70 -16.72 37.38 3.43
N THR A 71 -17.40 36.46 2.74
CA THR A 71 -18.84 36.54 2.47
C THR A 71 -19.60 35.80 3.58
N ASP A 72 -19.47 36.30 4.80
CA ASP A 72 -20.45 36.07 5.87
C ASP A 72 -20.71 37.39 6.62
N SER A 73 -21.21 38.38 5.89
CA SER A 73 -21.99 39.47 6.47
C SER A 73 -23.39 39.38 5.91
N ALA A 74 -24.18 38.49 6.51
CA ALA A 74 -25.63 38.47 6.38
C ALA A 74 -26.22 39.04 7.69
N ASP A 75 -26.94 40.14 7.49
CA ASP A 75 -27.83 40.92 8.36
C ASP A 75 -28.51 40.18 9.52
#